data_AF-A0A846NBQ5-F1
#
_entry.id   AF-A0A846NBQ5-F1
#
_cell.length_a   1.000
_cell.length_b   1.000
_cell.length_c   1.000
_cell.angle_alpha   90.00
_cell.angle_beta   90.00
_cell.angle_gamma   90.00
#
_symmetry.space_group_name_H-M   'P 1'
#
loop_
_entity.id
_entity.type
_entity.pdbx_description
1 polymer ?
#
loop_
_entity_poly.entity_id
_entity_poly.type
_entity_poly.pdbx_seq_one_letter_code
_entity_poly.pdbx_strand_id
1 'polypeptide(L)'
;MDQEKLSQLVNDRRWAELKEEVVKLHPVDLARLLSELDFEERRRVVKMVPHETVENLLPELPEDLLIEVILAFPSSQEKAPSS
;
A
#
# COMPACT_ATOMS: atom_id res chain seq x y z
N MET A 1 2.61 5.27 16.23
CA MET A 1 3.72 5.25 15.25
C MET A 1 3.66 6.56 14.52
N ASP A 2 4.72 7.36 14.54
CA ASP A 2 4.67 8.72 14.01
C ASP A 2 4.66 8.68 12.47
N GLN A 3 3.57 9.17 11.88
CA GLN A 3 3.36 9.28 10.43
C GLN A 3 4.57 9.93 9.74
N GLU A 4 5.18 10.91 10.40
CA GLU A 4 6.38 11.62 9.97
C GLU A 4 7.58 10.68 9.69
N LYS A 5 7.73 9.62 10.48
CA LYS A 5 8.78 8.60 10.28
C LYS A 5 8.56 7.81 8.99
N LEU A 6 7.31 7.47 8.68
CA LEU A 6 6.97 6.72 7.47
C LEU A 6 7.21 7.57 6.22
N SER A 7 6.78 8.84 6.25
CA SER A 7 7.04 9.80 5.18
C SER A 7 8.54 10.02 4.96
N GLN A 8 9.34 10.09 6.04
CA GLN A 8 10.80 10.13 5.91
C GLN A 8 11.35 8.87 5.25
N LEU A 9 10.93 7.68 5.68
CA LEU A 9 11.39 6.42 5.07
C LEU A 9 11.07 6.34 3.56
N VAL A 10 9.92 6.87 3.14
CA VAL A 10 9.55 6.98 1.72
C VAL A 10 10.47 7.96 1.00
N ASN A 11 10.69 9.15 1.55
CA ASN A 11 11.55 10.18 0.96
C ASN A 11 13.02 9.74 0.85
N ASP A 12 13.55 9.09 1.90
CA ASP A 12 14.87 8.46 1.92
C ASP A 12 14.94 7.18 1.08
N ARG A 13 13.83 6.76 0.47
CA ARG A 13 13.71 5.53 -0.35
C ARG A 13 14.14 4.27 0.41
N ARG A 14 13.97 4.26 1.74
CA ARG A 14 14.28 3.15 2.65
C ARG A 14 13.15 2.12 2.64
N TRP A 15 12.93 1.51 1.47
CA TRP A 15 11.83 0.56 1.25
C TRP A 15 11.90 -0.68 2.15
N ALA A 16 13.10 -1.17 2.47
CA ALA A 16 13.26 -2.35 3.32
C ALA A 16 12.66 -2.11 4.72
N GLU A 17 13.03 -1.00 5.35
CA GLU A 17 12.51 -0.62 6.67
C GLU A 17 11.04 -0.20 6.60
N LEU A 18 10.65 0.55 5.57
CA LEU A 18 9.26 0.92 5.36
C LEU A 18 8.38 -0.32 5.35
N LYS A 19 8.79 -1.39 4.64
CA LYS A 19 8.06 -2.68 4.60
C LYS A 19 7.84 -3.24 6.00
N GLU A 20 8.89 -3.31 6.82
CA GLU A 20 8.80 -3.86 8.17
C GLU A 20 7.86 -3.06 9.08
N GLU A 21 7.81 -1.74 8.86
CA GLU A 21 6.92 -0.85 9.60
C GLU A 21 5.47 -0.98 9.10
N VAL A 22 5.22 -0.92 7.78
CA VAL A 22 3.85 -0.98 7.22
C VAL A 22 3.14 -2.31 7.45
N VAL A 23 3.88 -3.43 7.56
CA VAL A 23 3.30 -4.74 7.90
C VAL A 23 2.81 -4.79 9.36
N LYS A 24 3.35 -3.94 10.23
CA LYS A 24 2.95 -3.83 11.64
C LYS A 24 1.90 -2.72 11.86
N LEU A 25 1.62 -1.91 10.84
CA LEU A 25 0.63 -0.84 10.95
C LEU A 25 -0.78 -1.39 10.93
N HIS A 26 -1.67 -0.67 11.63
CA HIS A 26 -3.09 -0.90 11.47
C HIS A 26 -3.55 -0.45 10.07
N PRO A 27 -4.60 -1.09 9.51
CA PRO A 27 -5.12 -0.74 8.18
C PRO A 27 -5.49 0.74 8.06
N VAL A 28 -6.05 1.34 9.12
CA VAL A 28 -6.38 2.77 9.19
C VAL A 28 -5.14 3.67 9.00
N ASP A 29 -4.05 3.36 9.70
CA ASP A 29 -2.80 4.14 9.61
C ASP A 29 -2.16 3.99 8.23
N LEU A 30 -2.22 2.78 7.66
CA LEU A 30 -1.74 2.53 6.31
C LEU A 30 -2.58 3.27 5.26
N ALA A 31 -3.90 3.30 5.39
CA ALA A 31 -4.80 4.05 4.49
C ALA A 31 -4.47 5.54 4.51
N ARG A 32 -4.24 6.07 5.72
CA ARG A 32 -3.83 7.46 5.90
C ARG A 32 -2.48 7.76 5.25
N LEU A 33 -1.49 6.89 5.43
CA LEU A 33 -0.19 7.00 4.75
C LEU A 33 -0.39 7.01 3.22
N LEU A 34 -1.13 6.04 2.67
CA LEU A 34 -1.35 5.97 1.22
C LEU A 34 -2.02 7.23 0.67
N SER A 35 -2.90 7.87 1.43
CA SER A 35 -3.54 9.13 1.04
C SER A 35 -2.57 10.31 0.91
N GLU A 36 -1.43 10.28 1.60
CA GLU A 36 -0.41 11.33 1.54
C GLU A 36 0.67 11.05 0.50
N LEU A 37 0.78 9.79 0.06
CA LEU A 37 1.72 9.38 -0.97
C LEU A 37 1.21 9.66 -2.37
N ASP A 38 2.14 9.97 -3.26
CA ASP A 38 1.86 10.07 -4.69
C ASP A 38 1.54 8.69 -5.28
N PHE A 39 0.89 8.68 -6.46
CA PHE A 39 0.47 7.46 -7.17
C PHE A 39 1.58 6.39 -7.27
N GLU A 40 2.80 6.80 -7.62
CA GLU A 40 3.92 5.88 -7.79
C GLU A 40 4.39 5.27 -6.46
N GLU A 41 4.46 6.08 -5.41
CA GLU A 41 4.90 5.67 -4.08
C GLU A 41 3.86 4.76 -3.43
N ARG A 42 2.59 5.15 -3.51
CA ARG A 42 1.44 4.36 -3.08
C ARG A 42 1.45 2.98 -3.72
N ARG A 43 1.60 2.91 -5.04
CA ARG A 43 1.70 1.65 -5.79
C ARG A 43 2.87 0.79 -5.31
N ARG A 44 3.99 1.40 -4.93
CA ARG A 44 5.16 0.69 -4.41
C ARG A 44 4.89 0.12 -3.03
N VAL A 45 4.32 0.91 -2.13
CA VAL A 45 3.94 0.47 -0.77
C VAL A 45 2.94 -0.69 -0.83
N VAL A 46 1.88 -0.56 -1.64
CA VAL A 46 0.87 -1.62 -1.84
C VAL A 46 1.48 -2.93 -2.34
N LYS A 47 2.49 -2.87 -3.21
CA LYS A 47 3.20 -4.07 -3.70
C LYS A 47 4.15 -4.69 -2.66
N MET A 48 4.48 -3.96 -1.60
CA MET A 48 5.41 -4.41 -0.55
C MET A 48 4.67 -5.09 0.61
N VAL A 49 3.43 -4.70 0.87
CA VAL A 49 2.58 -5.33 1.89
C VAL A 49 2.00 -6.67 1.40
N PRO A 50 1.81 -7.64 2.31
CA PRO A 50 1.21 -8.92 1.96
C PRO A 50 -0.27 -8.75 1.60
N HIS A 51 -0.80 -9.71 0.83
CA HIS A 51 -2.18 -9.69 0.34
C HIS A 51 -3.20 -9.52 1.46
N GLU A 52 -3.07 -10.28 2.55
CA GLU A 52 -3.99 -10.17 3.70
C GLU A 52 -4.04 -8.75 4.29
N THR A 53 -2.90 -8.05 4.35
CA THR A 53 -2.88 -6.65 4.81
C THR A 53 -3.61 -5.73 3.83
N VAL A 54 -3.46 -5.96 2.52
CA VAL A 54 -4.17 -5.19 1.50
C VAL A 54 -5.68 -5.45 1.58
N GLU A 55 -6.12 -6.69 1.72
CA GLU A 55 -7.54 -7.04 1.84
C GLU A 55 -8.19 -6.35 3.04
N ASN A 56 -7.49 -6.30 4.18
CA ASN A 56 -7.95 -5.60 5.37
C ASN A 56 -7.87 -4.06 5.25
N LEU A 57 -7.09 -3.55 4.29
CA LEU A 57 -6.93 -2.12 4.01
C LEU A 57 -8.01 -1.58 3.07
N LEU A 58 -8.49 -2.38 2.12
CA LEU A 58 -9.55 -2.00 1.18
C LEU A 58 -10.77 -1.31 1.84
N PRO A 59 -11.38 -1.84 2.92
CA PRO A 59 -12.55 -1.20 3.53
C PRO A 59 -12.25 0.15 4.19
N GLU A 60 -10.99 0.43 4.53
CA GLU A 60 -10.58 1.68 5.17
C GLU A 60 -10.21 2.78 4.15
N LEU A 61 -10.10 2.43 2.87
CA LEU A 61 -9.74 3.37 1.82
C LEU A 61 -10.98 4.08 1.26
N PRO A 62 -10.89 5.40 1.01
CA PRO A 62 -11.90 6.11 0.21
C PRO A 62 -11.90 5.60 -1.23
N GLU A 63 -13.02 5.80 -1.93
CA GLU A 63 -13.28 5.28 -3.27
C GLU A 63 -12.17 5.64 -4.29
N ASP A 64 -11.68 6.89 -4.26
CA ASP A 64 -10.60 7.34 -5.14
C ASP A 64 -9.30 6.52 -4.94
N LEU A 65 -8.92 6.28 -3.68
CA LEU A 65 -7.71 5.52 -3.35
C LEU A 65 -7.91 4.02 -3.59
N LEU A 66 -9.12 3.52 -3.35
CA LEU A 66 -9.48 2.12 -3.55
C LEU A 66 -9.19 1.70 -5.00
N ILE A 67 -9.63 2.51 -5.98
CA ILE A 67 -9.41 2.25 -7.41
C ILE A 67 -7.92 2.15 -7.71
N GLU A 68 -7.13 3.11 -7.22
CA GLU A 68 -5.68 3.11 -7.45
C GLU A 68 -4.98 1.91 -6.80
N VAL A 69 -5.36 1.57 -5.56
CA VAL A 69 -4.80 0.44 -4.83
C VAL A 69 -5.15 -0.87 -5.53
N ILE A 70 -6.39 -1.03 -6.02
CA ILE A 70 -6.81 -2.20 -6.80
C ILE A 70 -6.03 -2.29 -8.12
N LEU A 71 -5.80 -1.18 -8.83
CA LEU A 71 -4.99 -1.17 -10.06
C LEU A 71 -3.50 -1.42 -9.80
N ALA A 72 -3.01 -1.00 -8.63
CA ALA A 72 -1.64 -1.20 -8.18
C ALA A 72 -1.37 -2.63 -7.70
N PHE A 73 -2.35 -3.21 -7.02
CA PHE A 73 -2.34 -4.55 -6.47
C PHE A 73 -2.55 -5.53 -7.62
N PRO A 74 -1.54 -6.33 -8.00
CA PRO A 74 -1.73 -7.32 -9.05
C PRO A 74 -2.73 -8.34 -8.51
N SER A 75 -3.98 -8.24 -8.95
CA SER A 75 -5.00 -9.26 -8.78
C SER A 75 -4.36 -10.57 -9.21
N SER A 76 -3.99 -11.42 -8.26
CA SER A 76 -3.47 -12.73 -8.57
C SER A 76 -4.66 -13.58 -9.00
N GLN A 77 -5.19 -13.32 -10.20
CA GLN A 77 -5.86 -14.20 -11.16
C GLN A 77 -6.07 -13.44 -12.50
N GLU A 78 -5.05 -12.83 -13.10
CA GLU A 78 -4.90 -13.05 -14.55
C GLU A 78 -4.20 -14.40 -14.73
N LYS A 79 -4.97 -15.47 -14.55
CA LYS A 79 -4.83 -16.54 -15.53
C LYS A 79 -5.33 -15.90 -16.82
N ALA A 80 -4.42 -15.37 -17.62
CA ALA A 80 -4.70 -15.21 -19.04
C ALA A 80 -5.30 -16.55 -19.51
N PRO A 81 -6.49 -16.60 -20.11
CA PRO A 81 -6.82 -17.76 -20.90
C PRO A 81 -5.73 -17.82 -21.97
N SER A 82 -4.82 -18.78 -21.84
CA SER A 82 -3.94 -19.17 -22.93
C SER A 82 -4.86 -19.49 -24.10
N SER A 83 -4.86 -18.62 -25.09
CA SER A 83 -5.61 -18.77 -26.32
C SER A 83 -4.67 -18.82 -27.50
#